data_AF-A0A1H6LGK5-F1
#
_entry.id   AF-A0A1H6LGK5-F1
#
_cell.length_a   1.000
_cell.length_b   1.000
_cell.length_c   1.000
_cell.angle_alpha   90.00
_cell.angle_beta   90.00
_cell.angle_gamma   90.00
#
_symmetry.space_group_name_H-M   'P 1'
#
loop_
_entity.id
_entity.type
_entity.pdbx_description
1 polymer ?
#
loop_
_entity_poly.entity_id
_entity_poly.type
_entity_poly.pdbx_seq_one_letter_code
_entity_poly.pdbx_strand_id
1 'polypeptide(L)'
;MRNPEDKKTVRKTVLMTESLAKDIDEEAKQRGIKPNAVMNERMEHPNRDDNKPSNLVEFQDFANEAVRRMKQFSEKDATYLEREANKLWTF
;
A
#
# COMPACT_ATOMS: atom_id res chain seq x y z
N MET A 1 6.17 29.50 -9.78
CA MET A 1 7.05 28.56 -9.03
C MET A 1 6.84 28.81 -7.54
N ARG A 2 6.72 27.77 -6.69
CA ARG A 2 6.54 27.95 -5.23
C ARG A 2 7.75 28.67 -4.61
N ASN A 3 7.52 29.48 -3.57
CA ASN A 3 8.58 30.21 -2.87
C ASN A 3 9.62 29.23 -2.28
N PRO A 4 10.92 29.53 -2.36
CA PRO A 4 11.98 28.65 -1.82
C PRO A 4 11.87 28.41 -0.31
N GLU A 5 11.34 29.38 0.42
CA GLU A 5 11.08 29.30 1.87
C GLU A 5 10.03 28.23 2.23
N ASP A 6 9.03 28.01 1.37
CA ASP A 6 7.96 27.01 1.58
C ASP A 6 8.43 25.57 1.31
N LYS A 7 9.63 25.39 0.75
CA LYS A 7 10.27 24.07 0.60
C LYS A 7 10.96 23.62 1.90
N LYS A 8 10.99 24.46 2.94
CA LYS A 8 11.58 24.14 4.24
C LYS A 8 10.68 23.15 5.01
N THR A 9 11.01 21.87 4.84
CA THR A 9 11.02 20.84 5.88
C THR A 9 10.03 21.04 7.03
N VAL A 10 8.79 20.57 6.84
CA VAL A 10 7.90 20.26 7.98
C VAL A 10 8.66 19.29 8.89
N ARG A 11 9.09 19.76 10.06
CA ARG A 11 9.78 18.92 11.05
C ARG A 11 8.76 17.96 11.67
N LYS A 12 8.86 16.69 11.34
CA LYS A 12 8.10 15.61 11.97
C LYS A 12 9.04 14.85 12.90
N THR A 13 8.65 14.70 14.16
CA THR A 13 9.32 13.82 15.11
C THR A 13 8.62 12.47 15.08
N VAL A 14 9.38 11.39 14.92
CA VAL A 14 8.87 10.01 14.92
C VAL A 14 9.50 9.26 16.08
N LEU A 15 8.69 8.55 16.87
CA LEU A 15 9.17 7.63 17.90
C LEU A 15 9.42 6.28 17.24
N MET A 16 10.59 5.69 17.49
CA MET A 16 10.98 4.39 16.95
C MET A 16 11.77 3.58 17.96
N THR A 17 11.86 2.26 17.74
CA THR A 17 12.70 1.38 18.54
C THR A 17 14.17 1.58 18.21
N GLU A 18 15.06 1.20 19.14
CA GLU A 18 16.50 1.26 18.93
C GLU A 18 16.96 0.39 17.75
N SER A 19 16.33 -0.77 17.55
CA SER A 19 16.60 -1.65 16.41
C SER A 19 16.31 -0.96 15.08
N LEU A 20 15.12 -0.35 14.95
CA LEU A 20 14.73 0.35 13.72
C LEU A 20 15.63 1.55 13.43
N ALA A 21 16.09 2.25 14.47
CA ALA A 21 17.04 3.35 14.31
C ALA A 21 18.39 2.86 13.77
N LYS A 22 18.93 1.76 14.29
CA LYS A 22 20.18 1.15 13.80
C LYS A 22 20.05 0.68 12.35
N ASP A 23 18.96 0.02 12.01
CA ASP A 23 18.71 -0.46 10.65
C ASP A 23 18.69 0.70 9.64
N ILE A 24 18.06 1.83 9.99
CA ILE A 24 18.01 3.02 9.14
C ILE A 24 19.39 3.66 8.99
N ASP A 25 20.17 3.72 10.08
CA ASP A 25 21.52 4.29 10.05
C ASP A 25 22.49 3.42 9.22
N GLU A 26 22.37 2.10 9.30
CA GLU A 26 23.15 1.16 8.48
C GLU A 26 22.80 1.29 7.00
N GLU A 27 21.50 1.32 6.66
CA GLU A 27 21.05 1.52 5.29
C GLU A 27 21.53 2.86 4.72
N ALA A 28 21.44 3.94 5.51
CA ALA A 28 21.90 5.26 5.12
C ALA A 28 23.41 5.28 4.82
N LYS A 29 24.22 4.60 5.65
CA LYS A 29 25.67 4.45 5.44
C LYS A 29 25.99 3.67 4.17
N GLN A 30 25.33 2.53 3.96
CA GLN A 30 25.53 1.71 2.77
C GLN A 30 25.21 2.47 1.47
N ARG A 31 24.17 3.31 1.51
CA ARG A 31 23.68 4.08 0.36
C ARG A 31 24.34 5.46 0.22
N GLY A 32 25.16 5.89 1.18
CA GLY A 32 25.80 7.22 1.18
C GLY A 32 24.81 8.38 1.29
N ILE A 33 23.63 8.15 1.86
CA ILE A 33 22.57 9.16 2.03
C ILE A 33 22.34 9.46 3.50
N LYS A 34 21.55 10.49 3.80
CA LYS A 34 21.19 10.83 5.18
C LYS A 34 20.07 9.90 5.70
N PRO A 35 20.06 9.54 6.99
CA PRO A 35 18.98 8.73 7.60
C PRO A 35 17.58 9.29 7.35
N ASN A 36 17.42 10.61 7.33
CA ASN A 36 16.13 11.24 7.05
C ASN A 36 15.64 11.02 5.60
N ALA A 37 16.54 10.82 4.63
CA ALA A 37 16.18 10.48 3.26
C ALA A 37 15.62 9.06 3.21
N VAL A 38 16.27 8.11 3.88
CA VAL A 38 15.77 6.73 4.04
C VAL A 38 14.38 6.73 4.69
N MET A 39 14.18 7.50 5.77
CA MET A 39 12.88 7.61 6.43
C MET A 39 11.80 8.18 5.52
N ASN A 40 12.12 9.19 4.71
CA ASN A 40 11.16 9.79 3.79
C ASN A 40 10.77 8.81 2.68
N GLU A 41 11.74 8.11 2.08
CA GLU A 41 11.48 7.08 1.07
C GLU A 41 10.65 5.93 1.65
N ARG A 42 10.92 5.47 2.87
CA ARG A 42 10.11 4.44 3.53
C ARG A 42 8.68 4.92 3.86
N MET A 43 8.47 6.23 4.02
CA MET A 43 7.12 6.81 4.17
C MET A 43 6.40 7.00 2.82
N GLU A 44 7.12 6.99 1.71
CA GLU A 44 6.52 6.88 0.38
C GLU A 44 6.10 5.44 0.15
N HIS A 45 4.89 5.09 0.57
CA HIS A 45 4.31 3.79 0.26
C HIS A 45 4.21 3.63 -1.27
N PRO A 46 4.92 2.66 -1.88
CA PRO A 46 4.90 2.46 -3.33
C PRO A 46 3.50 2.13 -3.87
N ASN A 47 2.61 1.61 -3.02
CA ASN A 47 1.26 1.17 -3.38
C ASN A 47 0.18 2.06 -2.74
N ARG A 48 0.44 3.37 -2.61
CA ARG A 48 -0.50 4.29 -1.95
C ARG A 48 -1.87 4.35 -2.64
N ASP A 49 -1.93 3.98 -3.93
CA ASP A 49 -3.14 3.95 -4.73
C ASP A 49 -3.79 2.57 -4.79
N ASP A 50 -3.04 1.47 -4.85
CA ASP A 50 -3.62 0.14 -5.17
C ASP A 50 -4.46 -0.48 -4.04
N ASN A 51 -4.12 -0.21 -2.77
CA ASN A 51 -4.86 -0.73 -1.60
C ASN A 51 -5.68 0.33 -0.88
N LYS A 52 -6.18 1.34 -1.61
CA LYS A 52 -7.18 2.24 -1.06
C LYS A 52 -8.48 1.48 -0.80
N PRO A 53 -9.20 1.74 0.30
CA PRO A 53 -10.50 1.13 0.55
C PRO A 53 -11.49 1.28 -0.61
N SER A 54 -11.44 2.40 -1.35
CA SER A 54 -12.23 2.61 -2.57
C SER A 54 -11.93 1.58 -3.66
N ASN A 55 -10.66 1.31 -3.91
CA ASN A 55 -10.24 0.42 -4.98
C ASN A 55 -10.54 -1.03 -4.64
N LEU A 56 -10.38 -1.41 -3.37
CA LEU A 56 -10.81 -2.73 -2.90
C LEU A 56 -12.31 -2.93 -3.13
N VAL A 57 -13.15 -1.97 -2.74
CA VAL A 57 -14.60 -2.02 -2.99
C VAL A 57 -14.92 -2.18 -4.48
N GLU A 58 -14.26 -1.41 -5.36
CA GLU A 58 -14.44 -1.55 -6.82
C GLU A 58 -14.08 -2.96 -7.32
N PHE A 59 -12.98 -3.56 -6.83
CA PHE A 59 -12.61 -4.93 -7.21
C PHE A 59 -13.61 -5.97 -6.73
N GLN A 60 -14.18 -5.80 -5.53
CA GLN A 60 -15.20 -6.72 -5.02
C GLN A 60 -16.52 -6.58 -5.75
N ASP A 61 -16.95 -5.36 -6.07
CA ASP A 61 -18.16 -5.13 -6.85
C ASP A 61 -18.05 -5.78 -8.24
N PHE A 62 -16.89 -5.66 -8.87
CA PHE A 62 -16.60 -6.34 -10.13
C PHE A 62 -16.64 -7.88 -9.99
N ALA A 63 -15.99 -8.43 -8.94
CA ALA A 63 -16.00 -9.87 -8.68
C ALA A 63 -17.42 -10.40 -8.42
N ASN A 64 -18.22 -9.69 -7.63
CA ASN A 64 -19.62 -10.00 -7.35
C ASN A 64 -20.45 -10.01 -8.65
N GLU A 65 -20.21 -9.04 -9.54
CA GLU A 65 -20.91 -9.01 -10.82
C GLU A 65 -20.50 -10.19 -11.71
N ALA A 66 -19.22 -10.53 -11.76
CA ALA A 66 -18.71 -11.69 -12.48
C ALA A 66 -19.35 -13.00 -11.97
N VAL A 67 -19.43 -13.18 -10.66
CA VAL A 67 -20.13 -14.33 -10.03
C VAL A 67 -21.59 -14.36 -10.43
N ARG A 68 -22.30 -13.22 -10.36
CA ARG A 68 -23.72 -13.12 -10.74
C ARG A 68 -23.96 -13.51 -12.21
N ARG A 69 -23.10 -13.05 -13.13
CA ARG A 69 -23.20 -13.39 -14.55
C ARG A 69 -22.83 -14.86 -14.79
N MET A 70 -21.77 -15.35 -14.16
CA MET A 70 -21.31 -16.75 -14.30
C MET A 70 -22.34 -17.75 -13.79
N LYS A 71 -23.06 -17.42 -12.71
CA LYS A 71 -24.07 -18.29 -12.10
C LYS A 71 -25.21 -18.65 -13.06
N GLN A 72 -25.47 -17.82 -14.07
CA GLN A 72 -26.46 -18.10 -15.11
C GLN A 72 -26.06 -19.25 -16.04
N PHE A 73 -24.75 -19.53 -16.15
CA PHE A 73 -24.21 -20.55 -17.05
C PHE A 73 -23.65 -21.76 -16.30
N SER A 74 -23.02 -21.53 -15.14
CA SER A 74 -22.39 -22.58 -14.33
C SER A 74 -22.32 -22.15 -12.87
N GLU A 75 -23.12 -22.82 -12.04
CA GLU A 75 -23.12 -22.57 -10.58
C GLU A 75 -21.81 -23.03 -9.92
N LYS A 76 -21.20 -24.09 -10.45
CA LYS A 76 -19.91 -24.61 -9.96
C LYS A 76 -18.79 -23.59 -10.16
N ASP A 77 -18.70 -23.00 -11.36
CA ASP A 77 -17.64 -22.05 -11.68
C ASP A 77 -17.85 -20.72 -10.96
N ALA A 78 -19.12 -20.29 -10.80
CA ALA A 78 -19.46 -19.11 -10.00
C ALA A 78 -19.02 -19.27 -8.53
N THR A 79 -19.25 -20.43 -7.93
CA THR A 79 -18.83 -20.72 -6.54
C THR A 79 -17.31 -20.76 -6.39
N TYR A 80 -16.60 -21.29 -7.39
CA TYR A 80 -15.13 -21.26 -7.42
C TYR A 80 -14.60 -19.82 -7.47
N LEU A 81 -15.18 -19.00 -8.34
CA LEU A 81 -14.79 -17.59 -8.54
C LEU A 81 -15.05 -16.75 -7.28
N GLU A 82 -16.20 -16.95 -6.63
CA GLU A 82 -16.54 -16.32 -5.35
C GLU A 82 -15.53 -16.66 -4.25
N ARG A 83 -15.12 -17.94 -4.17
CA ARG A 83 -14.13 -18.38 -3.18
C ARG A 83 -12.75 -17.76 -3.41
N GLU A 84 -12.30 -17.67 -4.66
CA GLU A 84 -11.02 -17.05 -4.98
C GLU A 84 -11.05 -15.53 -4.78
N ALA A 85 -12.16 -14.85 -5.11
CA ALA A 85 -12.34 -13.43 -4.84
C ALA A 85 -12.29 -13.10 -3.34
N ASN A 86 -12.98 -13.89 -2.49
CA ASN A 86 -13.00 -13.66 -1.05
C ASN A 86 -11.61 -13.81 -0.38
N LYS A 87 -10.72 -14.64 -0.92
CA LYS A 87 -9.33 -14.74 -0.42
C LYS A 87 -8.53 -13.45 -0.63
N LEU A 88 -8.89 -12.65 -1.63
CA LEU A 88 -8.26 -11.36 -1.88
C LEU A 88 -8.68 -10.31 -0.83
N TRP A 89 -9.73 -10.57 -0.07
CA TRP A 89 -10.26 -9.68 0.98
C TRP A 89 -9.75 -9.99 2.39
N THR A 90 -9.29 -11.21 2.64
CA THR A 90 -8.67 -11.58 3.92
C THR A 90 -7.22 -11.11 3.97
N PHE A 91 -6.99 -9.96 4.60
CA PHE A 91 -5.70 -9.52 5.13
C PHE A 91 -5.44 -10.13 6.51
#